data_AF-A0A198AQY4-F1
#
_entry.id   AF-A0A198AQY4-F1
#
_cell.length_a   1.000
_cell.length_b   1.000
_cell.length_c   1.000
_cell.angle_alpha   90.00
_cell.angle_beta   90.00
_cell.angle_gamma   90.00
#
_symmetry.space_group_name_H-M   'P 1'
#
loop_
_entity.id
_entity.type
_entity.pdbx_description
1 polymer ?
#
loop_
_entity_poly.entity_id
_entity_poly.type
_entity_poly.pdbx_seq_one_letter_code
_entity_poly.pdbx_strand_id
1 'polypeptide(L)'
;MNFSALLRHFKEMKHYFIVVVLVFGFSLYMGWANSEQFSHFLEEQLKGLQPMIKTINAKDNPQVWLFIFIFLNNAIKSVLIVFCGILLGVLPLFMLIANGMILGYVLSLQTHESTLSIVLKGILPHGIIEIPVILLACAYGLKLGMLVWKMAIQLLVPAEKRSARTELARIFQLTKPLTVAIVVLLLIAAIIESTLTYWLVHL
;
A
#
# COMPACT_ATOMS: atom_id res chain seq x y z
N MET A 1 -22.16 -5.05 10.28
CA MET A 1 -21.04 -5.43 9.39
C MET A 1 -20.60 -6.84 9.77
N ASN A 2 -20.59 -7.80 8.85
CA ASN A 2 -20.30 -9.20 9.16
C ASN A 2 -18.79 -9.49 8.98
N PHE A 3 -17.97 -9.10 9.97
CA PHE A 3 -16.51 -9.30 9.93
C PHE A 3 -16.10 -10.78 9.78
N SER A 4 -16.93 -11.71 10.27
CA SER A 4 -16.73 -13.16 10.08
C SER A 4 -16.74 -13.55 8.59
N ALA A 5 -17.61 -12.93 7.79
CA ALA A 5 -17.65 -13.15 6.35
C ALA A 5 -16.40 -12.63 5.64
N LEU A 6 -15.85 -11.49 6.11
CA LEU A 6 -14.60 -10.91 5.59
C LEU A 6 -13.40 -11.82 5.88
N LEU A 7 -13.28 -12.35 7.12
CA LEU A 7 -12.21 -13.27 7.49
C LEU A 7 -12.26 -14.59 6.71
N ARG A 8 -13.47 -15.13 6.49
CA ARG A 8 -13.64 -16.30 5.62
C ARG A 8 -13.21 -16.01 4.19
N HIS A 9 -13.55 -14.82 3.67
CA HIS A 9 -13.14 -14.37 2.36
C HIS A 9 -11.61 -14.26 2.22
N PHE A 10 -10.88 -13.82 3.25
CA PHE A 10 -9.41 -13.79 3.21
C PHE A 10 -8.78 -15.18 3.04
N LYS A 11 -9.38 -16.23 3.62
CA LYS A 11 -8.91 -17.60 3.40
C LYS A 11 -9.11 -18.06 1.95
N GLU A 12 -10.20 -17.66 1.31
CA GLU A 12 -10.46 -17.91 -0.11
C GLU A 12 -9.43 -17.15 -1.01
N MET A 13 -8.90 -16.03 -0.53
CA MET A 13 -7.98 -15.16 -1.25
C MET A 13 -6.50 -15.48 -1.09
N LYS A 14 -6.13 -16.58 -0.43
CA LYS A 14 -4.72 -16.90 -0.09
C LYS A 14 -3.75 -16.79 -1.27
N HIS A 15 -4.16 -17.18 -2.48
CA HIS A 15 -3.31 -17.11 -3.67
C HIS A 15 -2.99 -15.66 -4.06
N TYR A 16 -3.94 -14.73 -3.90
CA TYR A 16 -3.70 -13.31 -4.16
C TYR A 16 -2.71 -12.72 -3.17
N PHE A 17 -2.79 -13.12 -1.90
CA PHE A 17 -1.78 -12.73 -0.90
C PHE A 17 -0.39 -13.25 -1.26
N ILE A 18 -0.28 -14.51 -1.69
CA ILE A 18 1.01 -15.08 -2.13
C ILE A 18 1.57 -14.29 -3.31
N VAL A 19 0.76 -14.03 -4.34
CA VAL A 19 1.17 -13.23 -5.51
C VAL A 19 1.66 -11.85 -5.09
N VAL A 20 0.90 -11.17 -4.23
CA VAL A 20 1.24 -9.82 -3.78
C VAL A 20 2.53 -9.81 -2.95
N VAL A 21 2.72 -10.78 -2.05
CA VAL A 21 3.96 -10.91 -1.28
C VAL A 21 5.15 -11.21 -2.19
N LEU A 22 5.00 -12.09 -3.18
CA LEU A 22 6.07 -12.42 -4.13
C LEU A 22 6.45 -11.22 -5.01
N VAL A 23 5.45 -10.52 -5.57
CA VAL A 23 5.69 -9.32 -6.38
C VAL A 23 6.33 -8.23 -5.54
N PHE A 24 5.87 -8.01 -4.31
CA PHE A 24 6.47 -7.03 -3.40
C PHE A 24 7.91 -7.40 -3.02
N GLY A 25 8.17 -8.67 -2.70
CA GLY A 25 9.52 -9.15 -2.38
C GLY A 25 10.46 -9.01 -3.57
N PHE A 26 9.99 -9.33 -4.77
CA PHE A 26 10.76 -9.13 -6.00
C PHE A 26 11.02 -7.64 -6.27
N SER A 27 10.01 -6.78 -6.15
CA SER A 27 10.18 -5.34 -6.38
C SER A 27 11.07 -4.68 -5.33
N LEU A 28 11.02 -5.14 -4.08
CA LEU A 28 11.94 -4.77 -3.01
C LEU A 28 13.38 -5.15 -3.36
N TYR A 29 13.61 -6.41 -3.75
CA TYR A 29 14.92 -6.85 -4.18
C TYR A 29 15.44 -6.04 -5.37
N MET A 30 14.58 -5.79 -6.38
CA MET A 30 14.95 -4.98 -7.54
C MET A 30 15.32 -3.54 -7.18
N GLY A 31 14.56 -2.91 -6.27
CA GLY A 31 14.87 -1.56 -5.78
C GLY A 31 16.16 -1.49 -4.97
N TRP A 32 16.47 -2.53 -4.20
CA TRP A 32 17.73 -2.64 -3.46
C TRP A 32 18.93 -2.88 -4.38
N ALA A 33 18.81 -3.84 -5.30
CA ALA A 33 19.92 -4.27 -6.17
C ALA A 33 20.27 -3.25 -7.27
N ASN A 34 19.33 -2.41 -7.69
CA ASN A 34 19.52 -1.43 -8.77
C ASN A 34 19.41 0.01 -8.25
N SER A 35 19.85 0.25 -7.01
CA SER A 35 19.67 1.53 -6.32
C SER A 35 20.26 2.72 -7.10
N GLU A 36 21.40 2.53 -7.75
CA GLU A 36 22.03 3.57 -8.59
C GLU A 36 21.14 3.99 -9.77
N GLN A 37 20.48 3.04 -10.42
CA GLN A 37 19.62 3.32 -11.58
C GLN A 37 18.30 3.98 -11.18
N PHE A 38 17.80 3.67 -9.99
CA PHE A 38 16.55 4.25 -9.46
C PHE A 38 16.76 5.54 -8.65
N SER A 39 18.01 5.92 -8.39
CA SER A 39 18.38 7.14 -7.67
C SER A 39 17.68 8.37 -8.23
N HIS A 40 17.67 8.57 -9.55
CA HIS A 40 17.05 9.73 -10.19
C HIS A 40 15.52 9.78 -9.98
N PHE A 41 14.83 8.66 -10.19
CA PHE A 41 13.37 8.57 -9.99
C PHE A 41 12.99 8.83 -8.53
N LEU A 42 13.81 8.37 -7.60
CA LEU A 42 13.56 8.52 -6.17
C LEU A 42 13.96 9.89 -5.64
N GLU A 43 15.04 10.48 -6.17
CA GLU A 43 15.37 11.88 -5.93
C GLU A 43 14.25 12.81 -6.39
N GLU A 44 13.63 12.56 -7.54
CA GLU A 44 12.48 13.34 -7.99
C GLU A 44 11.29 13.22 -7.03
N GLN A 45 10.97 12.01 -6.56
CA GLN A 45 9.93 11.82 -5.56
C GLN A 45 10.26 12.49 -4.22
N LEU A 46 11.50 12.36 -3.74
CA LEU A 46 11.98 13.03 -2.53
C LEU A 46 11.94 14.55 -2.67
N LYS A 47 12.38 15.09 -3.81
CA LYS A 47 12.29 16.53 -4.14
C LYS A 47 10.83 16.99 -4.14
N GLY A 48 9.91 16.18 -4.63
CA GLY A 48 8.46 16.46 -4.57
C GLY A 48 7.91 16.50 -3.14
N LEU A 49 8.47 15.71 -2.22
CA LEU A 49 8.08 15.65 -0.82
C LEU A 49 8.76 16.71 0.05
N GLN A 50 9.96 17.19 -0.31
CA GLN A 50 10.71 18.18 0.48
C GLN A 50 9.92 19.47 0.82
N PRO A 51 9.19 20.11 -0.12
CA PRO A 51 8.39 21.29 0.19
C PRO A 51 7.30 21.01 1.23
N MET A 52 6.68 19.83 1.16
CA MET A 52 5.64 19.41 2.11
C MET A 52 6.24 19.18 3.50
N ILE A 53 7.38 18.47 3.58
CA ILE A 53 8.09 18.22 4.84
C ILE A 53 8.52 19.54 5.50
N LYS A 54 9.08 20.49 4.73
CA LYS A 54 9.44 21.82 5.23
C LYS A 54 8.23 22.59 5.76
N THR A 55 7.10 22.50 5.07
CA THR A 55 5.84 23.13 5.49
C THR A 55 5.29 22.51 6.78
N ILE A 56 5.40 21.19 6.94
CA ILE A 56 4.98 20.47 8.15
C ILE A 56 5.86 20.85 9.34
N ASN A 57 7.18 20.91 9.15
CA ASN A 57 8.12 21.29 10.21
C ASN A 57 8.00 22.75 10.65
N ALA A 58 7.49 23.63 9.78
CA ALA A 58 7.27 25.04 10.09
C ALA A 58 5.95 25.33 10.84
N LYS A 59 5.10 24.32 11.07
CA LYS A 59 3.82 24.47 11.78
C LYS A 59 3.96 24.21 13.28
N ASP A 60 3.08 24.82 14.06
CA ASP A 60 2.91 24.48 15.48
C ASP A 60 2.51 23.00 15.61
N ASN A 61 3.21 22.26 16.48
CA ASN A 61 3.06 20.81 16.67
C ASN A 61 3.30 19.98 15.38
N PRO A 62 4.54 19.96 14.85
CA PRO A 62 4.87 19.27 13.59
C PRO A 62 4.55 17.76 13.61
N GLN A 63 4.54 17.14 14.80
CA GLN A 63 4.15 15.75 15.02
C GLN A 63 2.74 15.44 14.54
N VAL A 64 1.77 16.30 14.89
CA VAL A 64 0.35 16.10 14.57
C VAL A 64 0.12 16.27 13.07
N TRP A 65 0.80 17.24 12.47
CA TRP A 65 0.73 17.46 11.02
C TRP A 65 1.38 16.33 10.23
N LEU A 66 2.51 15.79 10.70
CA LEU A 66 3.15 14.63 10.11
C LEU A 66 2.23 13.39 10.22
N PHE A 67 1.63 13.17 11.38
CA PHE A 67 0.63 12.11 11.60
C PHE A 67 -0.53 12.21 10.60
N ILE A 68 -1.18 13.37 10.52
CA ILE A 68 -2.32 13.60 9.61
C ILE A 68 -1.89 13.36 8.16
N PHE A 69 -0.73 13.88 7.77
CA PHE A 69 -0.22 13.73 6.42
C PHE A 69 0.00 12.27 6.04
N ILE A 70 0.67 11.49 6.90
CA ILE A 70 0.94 10.07 6.66
C ILE A 70 -0.38 9.28 6.62
N PHE A 71 -1.21 9.45 7.64
CA PHE A 71 -2.51 8.78 7.72
C PHE A 71 -3.35 9.02 6.48
N LEU A 72 -3.52 10.29 6.11
CA LEU A 72 -4.40 10.68 5.01
C LEU A 72 -3.86 10.19 3.67
N ASN A 73 -2.54 10.30 3.43
CA ASN A 73 -1.93 9.78 2.21
C ASN A 73 -2.13 8.26 2.08
N ASN A 74 -1.85 7.51 3.14
CA ASN A 74 -1.92 6.05 3.09
C ASN A 74 -3.37 5.56 3.04
N ALA A 75 -4.28 6.24 3.75
CA ALA A 75 -5.71 5.95 3.67
C ALA A 75 -6.24 6.21 2.25
N ILE A 76 -5.96 7.36 1.66
CA ILE A 76 -6.38 7.70 0.29
C ILE A 76 -5.79 6.69 -0.70
N LYS A 77 -4.47 6.44 -0.66
CA LYS A 77 -3.81 5.47 -1.57
C LYS A 77 -4.43 4.08 -1.45
N SER A 78 -4.61 3.57 -0.23
CA SER A 78 -5.14 2.22 -0.01
C SER A 78 -6.60 2.10 -0.46
N VAL A 79 -7.42 3.12 -0.21
CA VAL A 79 -8.80 3.19 -0.69
C VAL A 79 -8.82 3.22 -2.23
N LEU A 80 -8.02 4.08 -2.85
CA LEU A 80 -7.89 4.16 -4.30
C LEU A 80 -7.47 2.84 -4.92
N ILE A 81 -6.47 2.16 -4.35
CA ILE A 81 -6.01 0.84 -4.82
C ILE A 81 -7.15 -0.18 -4.83
N VAL A 82 -7.97 -0.23 -3.77
CA VAL A 82 -9.12 -1.15 -3.69
C VAL A 82 -10.11 -0.89 -4.82
N PHE A 83 -10.49 0.37 -5.07
CA PHE A 83 -11.49 0.70 -6.10
C PHE A 83 -10.94 0.64 -7.52
N CYS A 84 -9.70 1.08 -7.73
CA CYS A 84 -9.01 1.02 -9.02
C CYS A 84 -8.63 -0.41 -9.42
N GLY A 85 -8.82 -1.40 -8.55
CA GLY A 85 -8.81 -2.81 -8.93
C GLY A 85 -9.74 -3.12 -10.11
N ILE A 86 -10.84 -2.38 -10.25
CA ILE A 86 -11.78 -2.49 -11.40
C ILE A 86 -11.08 -2.24 -12.75
N LEU A 87 -10.00 -1.45 -12.77
CA LEU A 87 -9.15 -1.22 -13.94
C LEU A 87 -8.19 -2.40 -14.18
N LEU A 88 -8.74 -3.61 -14.23
CA LEU A 88 -8.04 -4.87 -14.51
C LEU A 88 -6.89 -5.20 -13.53
N GLY A 89 -6.86 -4.60 -12.35
CA GLY A 89 -5.81 -4.83 -11.37
C GLY A 89 -4.45 -4.22 -11.73
N VAL A 90 -4.36 -3.40 -12.79
CA VAL A 90 -3.10 -2.76 -13.22
C VAL A 90 -2.60 -1.77 -12.17
N LEU A 91 -3.49 -0.91 -11.66
CA LEU A 91 -3.09 0.09 -10.67
C LEU A 91 -2.63 -0.55 -9.33
N PRO A 92 -3.33 -1.55 -8.76
CA PRO A 92 -2.82 -2.31 -7.63
C PRO A 92 -1.43 -2.89 -7.83
N LEU A 93 -1.14 -3.44 -9.01
CA LEU A 93 0.16 -4.02 -9.33
C LEU A 93 1.26 -2.95 -9.43
N PHE A 94 0.97 -1.85 -10.12
CA PHE A 94 1.88 -0.71 -10.23
C PHE A 94 2.23 -0.14 -8.85
N MET A 95 1.22 0.12 -8.01
CA MET A 95 1.43 0.62 -6.66
C MET A 95 2.24 -0.36 -5.81
N LEU A 96 1.99 -1.66 -5.95
CA LEU A 96 2.74 -2.68 -5.24
C LEU A 96 4.23 -2.70 -5.62
N ILE A 97 4.51 -2.62 -6.92
CA ILE A 97 5.87 -2.56 -7.45
C ILE A 97 6.57 -1.28 -7.00
N ALA A 98 5.92 -0.13 -7.16
CA ALA A 98 6.48 1.17 -6.78
C ALA A 98 6.81 1.22 -5.27
N ASN A 99 5.89 0.80 -4.40
CA ASN A 99 6.14 0.80 -2.96
C ASN A 99 7.27 -0.16 -2.56
N GLY A 100 7.33 -1.35 -3.16
CA GLY A 100 8.42 -2.29 -2.88
C GLY A 100 9.77 -1.74 -3.35
N MET A 101 9.84 -1.16 -4.54
CA MET A 101 11.08 -0.55 -5.07
C MET A 101 11.57 0.63 -4.22
N ILE A 102 10.66 1.52 -3.81
CA ILE A 102 10.99 2.64 -2.91
C ILE A 102 11.60 2.11 -1.61
N LEU A 103 10.98 1.09 -1.00
CA LEU A 103 11.47 0.49 0.23
C LEU A 103 12.81 -0.21 0.05
N GLY A 104 12.99 -0.96 -1.04
CA GLY A 104 14.26 -1.62 -1.38
C GLY A 104 15.41 -0.63 -1.53
N TYR A 105 15.17 0.50 -2.20
CA TYR A 105 16.15 1.57 -2.32
C TYR A 105 16.50 2.21 -0.96
N VAL A 106 15.48 2.53 -0.16
CA VAL A 106 15.66 3.06 1.21
C VAL A 106 16.56 2.14 2.03
N LEU A 107 16.37 0.82 1.93
CA LEU A 107 17.24 -0.17 2.58
C LEU A 107 18.67 -0.17 2.04
N SER A 108 18.88 0.07 0.74
CA SER A 108 20.22 0.16 0.16
C SER A 108 21.02 1.34 0.73
N LEU A 109 20.34 2.47 1.00
CA LEU A 109 20.97 3.69 1.50
C LEU A 109 21.42 3.59 2.97
N GLN A 110 20.89 2.67 3.77
CA GLN A 110 21.36 2.45 5.15
C GLN A 110 22.82 2.03 5.25
N THR A 111 23.42 1.58 4.14
CA THR A 111 24.82 1.15 4.11
C THR A 111 25.81 2.33 3.97
N HIS A 112 25.31 3.56 3.71
CA HIS A 112 26.14 4.75 3.52
C HIS A 112 25.90 5.78 4.64
N GLU A 113 26.91 5.94 5.50
CA GLU A 113 26.98 6.75 6.74
C GLU A 113 26.90 8.28 6.55
N SER A 114 25.89 8.83 5.86
CA SER A 114 25.64 10.29 5.87
C SER A 114 24.18 10.63 6.17
N THR A 115 23.93 11.94 6.38
CA THR A 115 22.69 12.67 6.75
C THR A 115 21.34 12.08 6.30
N LEU A 116 21.34 11.22 5.29
CA LEU A 116 20.27 10.28 4.93
C LEU A 116 19.84 9.35 6.08
N SER A 117 20.70 9.02 7.03
CA SER A 117 20.39 8.17 8.19
C SER A 117 19.23 8.70 9.05
N ILE A 118 19.02 10.01 9.12
CA ILE A 118 17.92 10.65 9.86
C ILE A 118 16.59 10.50 9.11
N VAL A 119 16.62 10.68 7.78
CA VAL A 119 15.44 10.47 6.91
C VAL A 119 15.06 9.00 6.88
N LEU A 120 16.04 8.12 6.84
CA LEU A 120 15.87 6.67 6.88
C LEU A 120 15.33 6.21 8.25
N LYS A 121 15.84 6.72 9.38
CA LYS A 121 15.28 6.45 10.71
C LYS A 121 13.83 6.92 10.86
N GLY A 122 13.46 7.99 10.17
CA GLY A 122 12.07 8.44 10.11
C GLY A 122 11.18 7.57 9.23
N ILE A 123 11.70 7.07 8.10
CA ILE A 123 10.90 6.31 7.12
C ILE A 123 10.82 4.80 7.42
N LEU A 124 11.88 4.20 7.98
CA LEU A 124 11.96 2.77 8.28
C LEU A 124 10.83 2.24 9.20
N PRO A 125 10.42 2.97 10.26
CA PRO A 125 9.33 2.52 11.13
C PRO A 125 8.00 2.41 10.40
N HIS A 126 7.82 3.15 9.30
CA HIS A 126 6.55 3.23 8.59
C HIS A 126 6.14 1.93 7.89
N GLY A 127 7.08 1.00 7.70
CA GLY A 127 6.79 -0.23 6.96
C GLY A 127 6.00 -1.29 7.75
N ILE A 128 6.04 -1.29 9.07
CA ILE A 128 5.65 -2.48 9.85
C ILE A 128 4.15 -2.75 9.76
N ILE A 129 3.33 -1.71 9.90
CA ILE A 129 1.86 -1.84 9.85
C ILE A 129 1.34 -1.43 8.47
N GLU A 130 1.94 -0.41 7.85
CA GLU A 130 1.53 0.05 6.51
C GLU A 130 1.70 -1.03 5.44
N ILE A 131 2.82 -1.76 5.40
CA ILE A 131 3.06 -2.79 4.36
C ILE A 131 1.98 -3.87 4.41
N PRO A 132 1.69 -4.53 5.56
CA PRO A 132 0.58 -5.49 5.63
C PRO A 132 -0.76 -4.92 5.11
N VAL A 133 -1.06 -3.65 5.39
CA VAL A 133 -2.31 -3.02 4.95
C VAL A 133 -2.29 -2.73 3.44
N ILE A 134 -1.18 -2.27 2.88
CA ILE A 134 -1.01 -2.08 1.43
C ILE A 134 -1.11 -3.43 0.72
N LEU A 135 -0.44 -4.48 1.22
CA LEU A 135 -0.52 -5.83 0.64
C LEU A 135 -1.96 -6.34 0.66
N LEU A 136 -2.69 -6.11 1.75
CA LEU A 136 -4.12 -6.43 1.84
C LEU A 136 -4.96 -5.67 0.80
N ALA A 137 -4.75 -4.36 0.67
CA ALA A 137 -5.44 -3.50 -0.30
C ALA A 137 -5.15 -3.96 -1.75
N CYS A 138 -3.88 -4.22 -2.07
CA CYS A 138 -3.45 -4.72 -3.38
C CYS A 138 -4.02 -6.11 -3.69
N ALA A 139 -4.00 -7.05 -2.73
CA ALA A 139 -4.56 -8.39 -2.92
C ALA A 139 -6.05 -8.33 -3.22
N TYR A 140 -6.77 -7.44 -2.55
CA TYR A 140 -8.19 -7.21 -2.81
C TYR A 140 -8.44 -6.53 -4.15
N GLY A 141 -7.66 -5.49 -4.49
CA GLY A 141 -7.73 -4.81 -5.77
C GLY A 141 -7.43 -5.73 -6.96
N LEU A 142 -6.43 -6.63 -6.84
CA LEU A 142 -6.12 -7.64 -7.85
C LEU A 142 -7.26 -8.65 -8.02
N LYS A 143 -7.90 -9.10 -6.94
CA LYS A 143 -9.06 -9.98 -7.04
C LYS A 143 -10.22 -9.29 -7.76
N LEU A 144 -10.47 -8.02 -7.47
CA LEU A 144 -11.46 -7.22 -8.20
C LEU A 144 -11.12 -7.15 -9.70
N GLY A 145 -9.86 -6.88 -10.05
CA GLY A 145 -9.40 -6.86 -11.44
C GLY A 145 -9.58 -8.19 -12.16
N MET A 146 -9.24 -9.30 -11.49
CA MET A 146 -9.43 -10.65 -12.03
C MET A 146 -10.90 -11.00 -12.23
N LEU A 147 -11.81 -10.52 -11.37
CA LEU A 147 -13.25 -10.70 -11.60
C LEU A 147 -13.75 -9.92 -12.81
N VAL A 148 -13.25 -8.70 -13.03
CA VAL A 148 -13.58 -7.91 -14.23
C VAL A 148 -13.10 -8.65 -15.49
N TRP A 149 -11.87 -9.18 -15.47
CA TRP A 149 -11.34 -10.01 -16.56
C TRP A 149 -12.18 -11.27 -16.80
N LYS A 150 -12.54 -11.99 -15.73
CA LYS A 150 -13.40 -13.17 -15.78
C LYS A 150 -14.79 -12.83 -16.34
N MET A 151 -15.35 -11.67 -16.01
CA MET A 151 -16.61 -11.20 -16.60
C MET A 151 -16.47 -10.95 -18.10
N ALA A 152 -15.40 -10.30 -18.54
CA ALA A 152 -15.15 -10.05 -19.96
C ALA A 152 -15.05 -11.36 -20.76
N ILE A 153 -14.36 -12.37 -20.22
CA ILE A 153 -14.26 -13.70 -20.86
C ILE A 153 -15.60 -14.45 -20.81
N GLN A 154 -16.34 -14.38 -19.72
CA GLN A 154 -17.64 -15.07 -19.58
C GLN A 154 -18.75 -14.50 -20.48
N LEU A 155 -18.54 -13.34 -21.12
CA LEU A 155 -19.41 -12.87 -22.20
C LEU A 155 -19.39 -13.82 -23.40
N LEU A 156 -18.29 -14.55 -23.61
CA LEU A 156 -18.10 -15.54 -24.69
C LEU A 156 -18.58 -16.96 -24.32
N VAL A 157 -19.11 -17.15 -23.09
CA VAL A 157 -19.48 -18.46 -22.54
C VAL A 157 -21.01 -18.52 -22.25
N PRO A 158 -21.67 -19.70 -22.36
CA PRO A 158 -23.10 -19.85 -22.11
C PRO A 158 -23.55 -19.32 -20.74
N ALA A 159 -24.76 -18.75 -20.71
CA ALA A 159 -25.32 -18.02 -19.56
C ALA A 159 -25.40 -18.84 -18.26
N GLU A 160 -25.59 -20.15 -18.36
CA GLU A 160 -25.70 -21.08 -17.23
C GLU A 160 -24.42 -21.20 -16.38
N LYS A 161 -23.25 -20.83 -16.91
CA LYS A 161 -21.96 -20.85 -16.19
C LYS A 161 -21.51 -19.48 -15.68
N ARG A 162 -22.36 -18.44 -15.79
CA ARG A 162 -22.01 -17.05 -15.43
C ARG A 162 -22.08 -16.82 -13.92
N SER A 163 -21.03 -17.21 -13.19
CA SER A 163 -20.90 -16.94 -11.74
C SER A 163 -20.26 -15.59 -11.40
N ALA A 164 -19.65 -14.89 -12.37
CA ALA A 164 -18.81 -13.73 -12.06
C ALA A 164 -19.59 -12.51 -11.56
N ARG A 165 -20.86 -12.32 -11.97
CA ARG A 165 -21.71 -11.21 -11.49
C ARG A 165 -22.07 -11.35 -10.01
N THR A 166 -22.44 -12.56 -9.58
CA THR A 166 -22.78 -12.83 -8.18
C THR A 166 -21.54 -12.75 -7.29
N GLU A 167 -20.40 -13.22 -7.79
CA GLU A 167 -19.10 -13.08 -7.12
C GLU A 167 -18.68 -11.61 -6.99
N LEU A 168 -18.85 -10.80 -8.04
CA LEU A 168 -18.55 -9.36 -8.02
C LEU A 168 -19.45 -8.62 -7.02
N ALA A 169 -20.76 -8.89 -7.02
CA ALA A 169 -21.69 -8.29 -6.05
C ALA A 169 -21.32 -8.65 -4.60
N ARG A 170 -20.92 -9.91 -4.34
CA ARG A 170 -20.42 -10.34 -3.03
C ARG A 170 -19.16 -9.57 -2.64
N ILE A 171 -18.21 -9.37 -3.54
CA ILE A 171 -17.00 -8.57 -3.27
C ILE A 171 -17.37 -7.11 -3.01
N PHE A 172 -18.23 -6.47 -3.80
CA PHE A 172 -18.64 -5.09 -3.53
C PHE A 172 -19.29 -4.91 -2.15
N GLN A 173 -20.10 -5.88 -1.70
CA GLN A 173 -20.68 -5.85 -0.35
C GLN A 173 -19.60 -6.00 0.75
N LEU A 174 -18.54 -6.76 0.49
CA LEU A 174 -17.39 -6.92 1.37
C LEU A 174 -16.40 -5.75 1.30
N THR A 175 -16.47 -4.91 0.26
CA THR A 175 -15.60 -3.74 0.10
C THR A 175 -15.83 -2.74 1.23
N LYS A 176 -17.08 -2.46 1.61
CA LYS A 176 -17.38 -1.53 2.72
C LYS A 176 -16.72 -1.95 4.05
N PRO A 177 -16.92 -3.19 4.57
CA PRO A 177 -16.24 -3.60 5.80
C PRO A 177 -14.73 -3.70 5.65
N LEU A 178 -14.21 -4.05 4.46
CA LEU A 178 -12.77 -4.03 4.20
C LEU A 178 -12.20 -2.61 4.28
N THR A 179 -12.81 -1.64 3.60
CA THR A 179 -12.35 -0.25 3.58
C THR A 179 -12.34 0.32 5.00
N VAL A 180 -13.36 0.04 5.80
CA VAL A 180 -13.37 0.42 7.23
C VAL A 180 -12.21 -0.24 7.97
N ALA A 181 -11.98 -1.54 7.77
CA ALA A 181 -10.86 -2.24 8.41
C ALA A 181 -9.49 -1.65 8.01
N ILE A 182 -9.28 -1.37 6.73
CA ILE A 182 -8.07 -0.73 6.19
C ILE A 182 -7.85 0.64 6.84
N VAL A 183 -8.89 1.50 6.86
CA VAL A 183 -8.77 2.84 7.44
C VAL A 183 -8.48 2.78 8.95
N VAL A 184 -9.11 1.86 9.68
CA VAL A 184 -8.85 1.68 11.12
C VAL A 184 -7.43 1.16 11.36
N LEU A 185 -6.97 0.19 10.57
CA LEU A 185 -5.61 -0.33 10.69
C LEU A 185 -4.56 0.74 10.36
N LEU A 186 -4.81 1.57 9.34
CA LEU A 186 -3.93 2.70 9.00
C LEU A 186 -3.97 3.81 10.04
N LEU A 187 -5.09 4.01 10.72
CA LEU A 187 -5.17 4.95 11.84
C LEU A 187 -4.27 4.48 12.98
N ILE A 188 -4.35 3.19 13.32
CA ILE A 188 -3.47 2.58 14.33
C ILE A 188 -2.00 2.66 13.88
N ALA A 189 -1.72 2.36 12.61
CA ALA A 189 -0.39 2.49 12.00
C ALA A 189 0.15 3.89 12.21
N ALA A 190 -0.60 4.91 11.78
CA ALA A 190 -0.18 6.29 11.86
C ALA A 190 0.07 6.72 13.31
N ILE A 191 -0.74 6.29 14.29
CA ILE A 191 -0.54 6.65 15.71
C ILE A 191 0.78 6.08 16.23
N ILE A 192 1.02 4.79 15.98
CA ILE A 192 2.23 4.08 16.40
C ILE A 192 3.45 4.66 15.70
N GLU A 193 3.33 4.93 14.40
CA GLU A 193 4.45 5.39 13.59
C GLU A 193 4.78 6.86 13.82
N SER A 194 3.81 7.75 13.99
CA SER A 194 4.09 9.16 14.28
C SER A 194 4.78 9.33 15.63
N THR A 195 4.43 8.48 16.61
CA THR A 195 5.06 8.49 17.93
C THR A 195 6.48 7.91 17.86
N LEU A 196 6.69 6.79 17.17
CA LEU A 196 8.02 6.21 16.96
C LEU A 196 8.95 7.11 16.13
N THR A 197 8.44 7.69 15.05
CA THR A 197 9.19 8.60 14.16
C THR A 197 9.64 9.84 14.92
N TYR A 198 8.75 10.42 15.73
CA TYR A 198 9.12 11.55 16.57
C TYR A 198 10.26 11.18 17.53
N TRP A 199 10.15 10.04 18.21
CA TRP A 199 11.16 9.58 19.15
C TRP A 199 12.52 9.32 18.49
N LEU A 200 12.51 8.71 17.29
CA LEU A 200 13.73 8.39 16.53
C LEU A 200 14.43 9.61 15.93
N VAL A 201 13.68 10.67 15.60
CA VAL A 201 14.25 11.92 15.04
C VAL A 201 14.80 12.84 16.15
N HIS A 202 14.33 12.70 17.39
CA HIS A 202 14.79 13.50 18.55
C HIS A 202 15.86 12.80 19.40
N LEU A 203 16.47 11.75 18.86
CA LEU A 203 17.51 10.94 19.50
C LEU A 203 18.83 11.04 18.71
#